data_AF-A0A3D5HRW4-F1
#
_entry.id   AF-A0A3D5HRW4-F1
#
_cell.length_a   1.000
_cell.length_b   1.000
_cell.length_c   1.000
_cell.angle_alpha   90.00
_cell.angle_beta   90.00
_cell.angle_gamma   90.00
#
_symmetry.space_group_name_H-M   'P 1'
#
loop_
_entity.id
_entity.type
_entity.pdbx_description
1 polymer ?
#
loop_
_entity_poly.entity_id
_entity_poly.type
_entity_poly.pdbx_seq_one_letter_code
_entity_poly.pdbx_strand_id
1 'polypeptide(L)'
;MISANNVSLQYGKRVLFDEVNISFSGNNCFGVIGANGAGKSTFLKILSGDIEPNIGHVTLEKGKRMAVLKQDHFRYDEETVLNTVMMGHEILYSLMKEKDAIYMKEDFSDADGVKAGQLEEEFAEMDGWSAESNAASLLSGIG
;
A
#
# COMPACT_ATOMS: atom_id res chain seq x y z
N MET A 1 -0.86 10.79 10.83
CA MET A 1 -0.68 10.11 12.13
C MET A 1 -1.31 8.72 11.99
N ILE A 2 -0.70 7.71 12.60
CA ILE A 2 -1.31 6.39 12.80
C ILE A 2 -1.39 6.10 14.29
N SER A 3 -2.49 5.54 14.77
CA SER A 3 -2.65 5.16 16.17
C SER A 3 -3.28 3.77 16.32
N ALA A 4 -2.82 3.04 17.33
CA ALA A 4 -3.42 1.80 17.80
C ALA A 4 -4.06 2.08 19.16
N ASN A 5 -5.36 1.79 19.30
CA ASN A 5 -6.12 2.04 20.53
C ASN A 5 -6.67 0.72 21.05
N ASN A 6 -6.28 0.37 22.28
CA ASN A 6 -6.66 -0.87 22.98
C ASN A 6 -6.43 -2.16 22.15
N VAL A 7 -5.39 -2.17 21.31
CA VAL A 7 -5.12 -3.30 20.41
C VAL A 7 -4.71 -4.52 21.22
N SER A 8 -5.52 -5.56 21.14
CA SER A 8 -5.25 -6.86 21.75
C SER A 8 -5.35 -7.98 20.71
N LEU A 9 -4.42 -8.92 20.74
CA LEU A 9 -4.39 -10.06 19.84
C LEU A 9 -3.92 -11.30 20.60
N GLN A 10 -4.71 -12.37 20.48
CA GLN A 10 -4.41 -13.68 21.02
C GLN A 10 -4.68 -14.77 19.98
N TYR A 11 -3.85 -15.81 19.99
CA TYR A 11 -4.07 -17.03 19.22
C TYR A 11 -4.27 -18.18 20.19
N GLY A 12 -5.53 -18.62 20.33
CA GLY A 12 -5.90 -19.62 21.32
C GLY A 12 -5.55 -19.13 22.74
N LYS A 13 -4.61 -19.81 23.40
CA LYS A 13 -4.14 -19.45 24.75
C LYS A 13 -2.96 -18.49 24.78
N ARG A 14 -2.38 -18.16 23.63
CA ARG A 14 -1.18 -17.30 23.54
C ARG A 14 -1.60 -15.86 23.29
N VAL A 15 -1.42 -15.01 24.30
CA VAL A 15 -1.55 -13.56 24.17
C VAL A 15 -0.29 -13.01 23.52
N LEU A 16 -0.45 -12.28 22.40
CA LEU A 16 0.64 -11.56 21.74
C LEU A 16 0.63 -10.07 22.12
N PHE A 17 -0.56 -9.47 22.16
CA PHE A 17 -0.77 -8.07 22.55
C PHE A 17 -1.93 -7.99 23.53
N ASP A 18 -1.75 -7.15 24.55
CA ASP A 18 -2.73 -6.88 25.59
C ASP A 18 -2.85 -5.36 25.74
N GLU A 19 -4.00 -4.82 25.36
CA GLU A 19 -4.37 -3.40 25.44
C GLU A 19 -3.29 -2.41 24.99
N VAL A 20 -2.66 -2.66 23.82
CA VAL A 20 -1.62 -1.79 23.28
C VAL A 20 -2.23 -0.46 22.83
N ASN A 21 -1.69 0.63 23.39
CA ASN A 21 -2.05 2.01 23.07
C ASN A 21 -0.80 2.77 22.63
N ILE A 22 -0.71 3.15 21.35
CA ILE A 22 0.45 3.87 20.80
C ILE A 22 0.04 4.73 19.61
N SER A 23 0.69 5.88 19.46
CA SER A 23 0.52 6.78 18.32
C SER A 23 1.87 7.11 17.68
N PHE A 24 1.86 7.17 16.35
CA PHE A 24 2.99 7.51 15.51
C PHE A 24 2.67 8.81 14.78
N SER A 25 3.34 9.88 15.19
CA SER A 25 3.24 11.20 14.57
C SER A 25 4.08 11.27 13.29
N GLY A 26 3.72 12.19 12.40
CA GLY A 26 4.50 12.43 11.18
C GLY A 26 5.90 12.94 11.46
N ASN A 27 6.77 12.91 10.44
CA ASN A 27 8.14 13.43 10.46
C ASN A 27 9.08 12.74 11.46
N ASN A 28 8.73 11.53 11.90
CA ASN A 28 9.56 10.71 12.78
C ASN A 28 9.79 9.33 12.16
N CYS A 29 10.94 8.74 12.47
CA CYS A 29 11.25 7.35 12.16
C CYS A 29 11.15 6.53 13.44
N PHE A 30 10.36 5.45 13.42
CA PHE A 30 10.12 4.61 14.59
C PHE A 30 10.67 3.20 14.35
N GLY A 31 11.39 2.68 15.35
CA GLY A 31 11.89 1.31 15.34
C GLY A 31 11.08 0.42 16.29
N VAL A 32 10.57 -0.71 15.79
CA VAL A 32 9.94 -1.75 16.62
C VAL A 32 10.99 -2.81 16.95
N ILE A 33 11.38 -2.89 18.21
CA ILE A 33 12.41 -3.83 18.71
C ILE A 33 11.84 -4.85 19.69
N GLY A 34 12.55 -5.96 19.89
CA GLY A 34 12.15 -7.04 20.78
C GLY A 34 12.66 -8.40 20.33
N ALA A 35 12.54 -9.42 21.19
CA ALA A 35 13.00 -10.77 20.90
C ALA A 35 12.30 -11.39 19.67
N ASN A 36 12.89 -12.44 19.09
CA ASN A 36 12.22 -13.22 18.05
C ASN A 36 10.96 -13.87 18.61
N GLY A 37 9.84 -13.77 17.88
CA GLY A 37 8.55 -14.26 18.37
C GLY A 37 7.80 -13.31 19.32
N ALA A 38 8.34 -12.12 19.63
CA ALA A 38 7.66 -11.11 20.43
C ALA A 38 6.49 -10.39 19.71
N GLY A 39 6.16 -10.80 18.47
CA GLY A 39 5.03 -10.24 17.73
C GLY A 39 5.36 -9.06 16.81
N LYS A 40 6.61 -8.60 16.69
CA LYS A 40 6.98 -7.42 15.86
C LYS A 40 6.35 -7.40 14.46
N SER A 41 6.54 -8.45 13.67
CA SER A 41 5.95 -8.55 12.33
C SER A 41 4.43 -8.62 12.37
N THR A 42 3.85 -9.25 13.39
CA THR A 42 2.39 -9.28 13.62
C THR A 42 1.86 -7.89 13.94
N PHE A 43 2.57 -7.10 14.75
CA PHE A 43 2.20 -5.73 15.07
C PHE A 43 2.22 -4.84 13.83
N LEU A 44 3.27 -4.94 13.01
CA LEU A 44 3.32 -4.21 11.73
C LEU A 44 2.16 -4.61 10.81
N LYS A 45 1.81 -5.90 10.76
CA LYS A 45 0.65 -6.39 10.00
C LYS A 45 -0.68 -5.81 10.51
N ILE A 46 -0.85 -5.70 11.82
CA ILE A 46 -2.03 -5.02 12.41
C ILE A 46 -2.06 -3.55 12.01
N LEU A 47 -0.93 -2.84 12.11
CA LEU A 47 -0.85 -1.43 11.71
C LEU A 47 -1.17 -1.22 10.22
N SER A 48 -0.78 -2.17 9.36
CA SER A 48 -1.10 -2.13 7.92
C SER A 48 -2.51 -2.61 7.56
N GLY A 49 -3.24 -3.22 8.50
CA GLY A 49 -4.55 -3.82 8.23
C GLY A 49 -4.53 -5.25 7.67
N ASP A 50 -3.35 -5.86 7.48
CA ASP A 50 -3.20 -7.26 7.03
C ASP A 50 -3.73 -8.27 8.07
N ILE A 51 -3.77 -7.89 9.35
CA ILE A 51 -4.31 -8.70 10.46
C ILE A 51 -5.25 -7.83 11.28
N GLU A 52 -6.50 -8.26 11.44
CA GLU A 52 -7.40 -7.62 12.39
C GLU A 52 -7.07 -8.05 13.83
N PRO A 53 -7.01 -7.10 14.78
CA PRO A 53 -6.90 -7.44 16.20
C PRO A 53 -8.21 -8.06 16.71
N ASN A 54 -8.16 -8.76 17.85
CA ASN A 54 -9.37 -9.27 18.48
C ASN A 54 -10.19 -8.15 19.15
N ILE A 55 -9.50 -7.16 19.72
CA ILE A 55 -10.08 -6.02 20.42
C ILE A 55 -9.28 -4.78 20.01
N GLY A 56 -9.94 -3.62 20.00
CA GLY A 56 -9.33 -2.35 19.65
C GLY A 56 -9.31 -2.12 18.15
N HIS A 57 -8.65 -1.06 17.73
CA HIS A 57 -8.57 -0.69 16.32
C HIS A 57 -7.32 0.14 16.02
N VAL A 58 -6.95 0.17 14.75
CA VAL A 58 -5.93 1.06 14.21
C VAL A 58 -6.61 2.16 13.41
N THR A 59 -6.21 3.40 13.64
CA THR A 59 -6.70 4.57 12.91
C THR A 59 -5.56 5.19 12.13
N LEU A 60 -5.79 5.41 10.84
CA LEU A 60 -4.95 6.24 9.99
C LEU A 60 -5.63 7.60 9.80
N GLU A 61 -4.86 8.68 9.93
CA GLU A 61 -5.35 10.04 9.71
C GLU A 61 -5.98 10.19 8.31
N LYS A 62 -7.11 10.90 8.23
CA LYS A 62 -7.84 11.12 6.98
C LYS A 62 -6.93 11.77 5.92
N GLY A 63 -7.04 11.30 4.68
CA GLY A 63 -6.22 11.79 3.57
C GLY A 63 -4.77 11.29 3.57
N LYS A 64 -4.40 10.37 4.47
CA LYS A 64 -3.11 9.67 4.41
C LYS A 64 -3.28 8.28 3.79
N ARG A 65 -2.24 7.81 3.12
CA ARG A 65 -2.12 6.45 2.55
C ARG A 65 -1.04 5.69 3.31
N MET A 66 -1.30 4.40 3.55
CA MET A 66 -0.31 3.46 4.06
C MET A 66 0.39 2.76 2.89
N ALA A 67 1.71 2.64 2.97
CA ALA A 67 2.51 1.81 2.06
C ALA A 67 3.35 0.84 2.90
N VAL A 68 3.45 -0.41 2.47
CA VAL A 68 4.08 -1.48 3.23
C VAL A 68 5.06 -2.23 2.34
N LEU A 69 6.31 -2.31 2.76
CA LEU A 69 7.28 -3.21 2.15
C LEU A 69 7.10 -4.60 2.74
N LYS A 70 6.63 -5.54 1.90
CA LYS A 70 6.46 -6.94 2.29
C LYS A 70 7.81 -7.66 2.30
N GLN A 71 7.96 -8.67 3.16
CA GLN A 71 9.19 -9.47 3.27
C GLN A 71 9.38 -10.46 2.11
N ASP A 72 8.39 -10.61 1.24
CA ASP A 72 8.45 -11.54 0.11
C ASP A 72 9.31 -10.96 -1.02
N HIS A 73 10.57 -11.42 -1.09
CA HIS A 73 11.56 -10.91 -2.04
C HIS A 73 11.29 -11.34 -3.48
N PHE A 74 10.57 -12.44 -3.71
CA PHE A 74 10.35 -13.02 -5.04
C PHE A 74 9.04 -12.56 -5.69
N ARG A 75 8.28 -11.71 -4.98
CA ARG A 75 6.92 -11.30 -5.37
C ARG A 75 6.84 -10.64 -6.75
N TYR A 76 7.94 -10.05 -7.22
CA TYR A 76 7.97 -9.22 -8.43
C TYR A 76 9.01 -9.67 -9.47
N ASP A 77 9.48 -10.93 -9.40
CA ASP A 77 10.53 -11.43 -10.30
C ASP A 77 10.13 -11.42 -11.78
N GLU A 78 8.82 -11.51 -12.06
CA GLU A 78 8.26 -11.47 -13.42
C GLU A 78 8.02 -10.04 -13.93
N GLU A 79 8.33 -9.03 -13.13
CA GLU A 79 8.06 -7.63 -13.45
C GLU A 79 9.36 -6.84 -13.69
N THR A 80 9.29 -5.85 -14.57
CA THR A 80 10.41 -4.94 -14.73
C THR A 80 10.56 -4.08 -13.48
N VAL A 81 11.80 -3.69 -13.14
CA VAL A 81 12.08 -2.84 -11.97
C VAL A 81 11.23 -1.56 -11.98
N LEU A 82 11.03 -0.96 -13.17
CA LEU A 82 10.17 0.21 -13.35
C LEU A 82 8.72 -0.08 -12.97
N ASN A 83 8.15 -1.18 -13.49
CA ASN A 83 6.80 -1.61 -13.11
C ASN A 83 6.69 -1.87 -11.61
N THR A 84 7.68 -2.53 -11.00
CA THR A 84 7.68 -2.83 -9.56
C THR A 84 7.59 -1.56 -8.72
N VAL A 85 8.30 -0.49 -9.10
CA VAL A 85 8.19 0.81 -8.41
C VAL A 85 6.80 1.42 -8.61
N MET A 86 6.29 1.39 -9.84
CA MET A 86 4.96 1.90 -10.16
C MET A 86 3.84 1.17 -9.39
N MET A 87 3.98 -0.15 -9.18
CA MET A 87 3.07 -0.96 -8.36
C MET A 87 3.00 -0.52 -6.89
N GLY A 88 3.98 0.25 -6.38
CA GLY A 88 3.93 0.85 -5.05
C GLY A 88 2.74 1.82 -4.86
N HIS A 89 2.12 2.24 -5.96
CA HIS A 89 0.84 2.93 -5.97
C HIS A 89 -0.23 2.08 -6.68
N GLU A 90 -0.73 1.05 -6.00
CA GLU A 90 -1.64 0.03 -6.55
C GLU A 90 -2.81 0.61 -7.38
N ILE A 91 -3.52 1.62 -6.85
CA ILE A 91 -4.68 2.24 -7.54
C ILE A 91 -4.27 2.87 -8.87
N LEU A 92 -3.25 3.72 -8.86
CA LEU A 92 -2.70 4.37 -10.05
C LEU A 92 -2.23 3.34 -11.09
N TYR A 93 -1.51 2.31 -10.64
CA TYR A 93 -1.03 1.26 -11.54
C TYR A 93 -2.17 0.44 -12.15
N SER A 94 -3.22 0.12 -11.38
CA SER A 94 -4.38 -0.59 -11.90
C SER A 94 -5.15 0.24 -12.90
N LEU A 95 -5.34 1.55 -12.64
CA LEU A 95 -5.97 2.48 -13.58
C LEU A 95 -5.19 2.58 -14.89
N MET A 96 -3.86 2.67 -14.81
CA MET A 96 -2.98 2.68 -15.99
C MET A 96 -3.21 1.43 -16.84
N LYS A 97 -3.19 0.24 -16.23
CA LYS A 97 -3.39 -1.04 -16.93
C LYS A 97 -4.79 -1.18 -17.51
N GLU A 98 -5.81 -0.78 -16.77
CA GLU A 98 -7.20 -0.85 -17.24
C GLU A 98 -7.42 0.09 -18.43
N LYS A 99 -6.86 1.29 -18.37
CA LYS A 99 -6.90 2.26 -19.46
C LYS A 99 -6.23 1.74 -20.73
N ASP A 100 -5.00 1.24 -20.60
CA ASP A 100 -4.25 0.67 -21.72
C ASP A 100 -5.03 -0.49 -22.36
N ALA A 101 -5.62 -1.37 -21.53
CA ALA A 101 -6.43 -2.48 -22.00
C ALA A 101 -7.68 -2.04 -22.77
N ILE A 102 -8.35 -0.96 -22.33
CA ILE A 102 -9.52 -0.41 -23.03
C ILE A 102 -9.12 0.13 -24.41
N TYR A 103 -8.01 0.87 -24.50
CA TYR A 103 -7.53 1.41 -25.78
C TYR A 103 -6.99 0.35 -26.74
N MET A 104 -6.59 -0.82 -26.23
CA MET A 104 -6.13 -1.94 -27.05
C MET A 104 -7.25 -2.84 -27.60
N LYS A 105 -8.52 -2.59 -27.23
CA LYS A 105 -9.65 -3.39 -27.75
C LYS A 105 -9.82 -3.19 -29.26
N GLU A 106 -9.88 -4.29 -30.01
CA GLU A 106 -10.15 -4.26 -31.45
C GLU A 106 -11.60 -3.81 -31.77
N ASP A 107 -12.54 -4.11 -30.86
CA ASP A 107 -13.97 -3.80 -30.96
C ASP A 107 -14.38 -2.60 -30.08
N PHE A 108 -13.54 -1.56 -30.04
CA PHE A 108 -13.76 -0.37 -29.22
C PHE A 108 -15.14 0.27 -29.47
N SER A 109 -15.95 0.38 -28.42
CA SER A 109 -17.30 0.93 -28.46
C SER A 109 -17.40 2.33 -27.86
N ASP A 110 -18.52 3.03 -28.11
CA ASP A 110 -18.80 4.34 -27.46
C ASP A 110 -18.82 4.22 -25.93
N ALA A 111 -19.29 3.09 -25.39
CA ALA A 111 -19.30 2.83 -23.95
C ALA A 111 -17.88 2.69 -23.38
N ASP A 112 -16.97 2.08 -24.14
CA ASP A 112 -15.55 2.01 -23.78
C ASP A 112 -14.92 3.41 -23.77
N GLY A 113 -15.27 4.28 -24.72
CA GLY A 113 -14.85 5.68 -24.74
C GLY A 113 -15.29 6.47 -23.52
N VAL A 114 -16.54 6.30 -23.07
CA VAL A 114 -17.04 6.93 -21.84
C VAL A 114 -16.25 6.43 -20.62
N LYS A 115 -16.02 5.12 -20.52
CA LYS A 115 -15.27 4.53 -19.41
C LYS A 115 -13.81 4.99 -19.42
N ALA A 116 -13.14 5.00 -20.57
CA ALA A 116 -11.77 5.48 -20.71
C ALA A 116 -11.65 6.95 -20.27
N GLY A 117 -12.63 7.79 -20.61
CA GLY A 117 -12.67 9.19 -20.17
C GLY A 117 -12.74 9.34 -18.65
N GLN A 118 -13.56 8.53 -17.97
CA GLN A 118 -13.64 8.53 -16.50
C GLN A 118 -12.32 8.10 -15.85
N LEU A 119 -11.71 7.02 -16.36
CA LEU A 119 -10.42 6.54 -15.86
C LEU A 119 -9.29 7.53 -16.14
N GLU A 120 -9.32 8.24 -17.27
CA GLU A 120 -8.35 9.31 -17.57
C GLU A 120 -8.45 10.47 -16.58
N GLU A 121 -9.66 10.85 -16.18
CA GLU A 121 -9.88 11.88 -15.16
C GLU A 121 -9.27 11.46 -13.82
N GLU A 122 -9.61 10.26 -13.32
CA GLU A 122 -9.04 9.73 -12.08
C GLU A 122 -7.52 9.57 -12.13
N PHE A 123 -6.99 9.10 -13.27
CA PHE A 123 -5.56 8.96 -13.48
C PHE A 123 -4.83 10.31 -13.48
N ALA A 124 -5.43 11.33 -14.10
CA ALA A 124 -4.88 12.69 -14.11
C ALA A 124 -4.93 13.34 -12.71
N GLU A 125 -6.01 13.13 -11.94
CA GLU A 125 -6.10 13.62 -10.55
C GLU A 125 -4.98 13.07 -9.65
N MET A 126 -4.49 11.86 -9.95
CA MET A 126 -3.39 11.21 -9.25
C MET A 126 -1.99 11.54 -9.82
N ASP A 127 -1.87 12.54 -10.70
CA ASP A 127 -0.61 12.90 -11.39
C ASP A 127 -0.01 11.71 -12.17
N GLY A 128 -0.88 10.87 -12.74
CA GLY A 128 -0.49 9.62 -13.39
C GLY A 128 0.45 9.82 -14.59
N TRP A 129 0.34 10.95 -15.30
CA TRP A 129 1.21 11.28 -16.42
C TRP A 129 2.67 11.49 -16.04
N SER A 130 2.93 11.89 -14.79
CA SER A 130 4.28 12.07 -14.27
C SER A 130 4.83 10.80 -13.64
N ALA A 131 4.01 9.77 -13.43
CA ALA A 131 4.33 8.64 -12.56
C ALA A 131 5.52 7.81 -13.07
N GLU A 132 5.56 7.49 -14.37
CA GLU A 132 6.68 6.73 -14.95
C GLU A 132 8.01 7.51 -14.85
N SER A 133 7.97 8.80 -15.15
CA SER A 133 9.13 9.69 -15.03
C SER A 133 9.61 9.79 -13.58
N ASN A 134 8.68 9.92 -12.62
CA ASN A 134 8.97 9.94 -11.20
C ASN A 134 9.58 8.62 -10.72
N ALA A 135 9.07 7.49 -11.19
CA ALA A 135 9.61 6.16 -10.88
C ALA A 135 11.02 5.97 -11.46
N ALA A 136 11.24 6.38 -12.71
CA ALA A 136 12.56 6.33 -13.34
C ALA A 136 13.58 7.24 -12.61
N SER A 137 13.16 8.44 -12.21
CA SER A 137 13.98 9.37 -11.42
C SER A 137 14.36 8.76 -10.07
N LEU A 138 13.41 8.16 -9.35
CA LEU A 138 13.66 7.46 -8.08
C LEU A 138 14.67 6.32 -8.26
N LEU A 139 14.54 5.53 -9.32
CA LEU A 139 15.47 4.44 -9.63
C LEU A 139 16.87 4.93 -9.99
N SER A 140 16.99 6.07 -10.69
CA SER A 140 18.29 6.66 -11.05
C SER A 140 19.10 7.09 -9.82
N GLY A 141 18.44 7.43 -8.71
CA GLY A 141 19.10 7.82 -7.47
C GLY A 141 19.58 6.67 -6.58
N ILE A 142 19.37 5.41 -6.99
CA ILE A 142 19.75 4.21 -6.21
C ILE A 142 21.15 3.68 -6.61
N GLY A 143 21.89 4.42 -7.44
CA GLY A 143 23.27 4.12 -7.89
C GLY A 143 24.34 5.01 -7.28
#